data_AF-A0A7W0WTX9-F1
#
_entry.id   AF-A0A7W0WTX9-F1
#
_cell.length_a   1.000
_cell.length_b   1.000
_cell.length_c   1.000
_cell.angle_alpha   90.00
_cell.angle_beta   90.00
_cell.angle_gamma   90.00
#
_symmetry.space_group_name_H-M   'P 1'
#
loop_
_entity.id
_entity.type
_entity.pdbx_description
1 polymer ?
#
loop_
_entity_poly.entity_id
_entity_poly.type
_entity_poly.pdbx_seq_one_letter_code
_entity_poly.pdbx_strand_id
1 'polypeptide(L)'
;MSRATKVLAGTTVLGFLTSIWLYLDNSSLREEVAEQTETIAANPPRNTEDDAWLEAAKRSGKIDFKKITPAPTLPAGQTEHRLDRRVRRTEEFAALFGRLEGETEEQWKERVTPLIAAGLMKARLRTNDNRRIAEEKAKVTPEQTKAIDQAMDKVYADLLDYTNKSVKDGQLSPYERNVAGWLDYAGGLGGILNNAQGTIGTILKPEQMKVMYDSGFEWGEYLGANAPWEAIGAPPPPK
;
A
#
# COMPACT_ATOMS: atom_id res chain seq x y z
N MET A 1 -1.95 -31.68 -2.30
CA MET A 1 -1.21 -30.42 -2.51
C MET A 1 0.14 -30.50 -1.81
N SER A 2 1.24 -30.27 -2.54
CA SER A 2 2.59 -30.36 -1.96
C SER A 2 2.87 -29.15 -1.05
N ARG A 3 3.78 -29.31 -0.08
CA ARG A 3 4.18 -28.24 0.84
C ARG A 3 4.69 -26.98 0.10
N ALA A 4 5.15 -27.11 -1.14
CA ALA A 4 5.61 -25.99 -1.97
C ALA A 4 4.47 -25.04 -2.39
N THR A 5 3.25 -25.53 -2.60
CA THR A 5 2.09 -24.69 -2.97
C THR A 5 1.61 -23.82 -1.80
N LYS A 6 1.74 -24.31 -0.57
CA LYS A 6 1.40 -23.55 0.65
C LYS A 6 2.40 -22.45 0.96
N VAL A 7 3.69 -22.70 0.66
CA VAL A 7 4.75 -21.68 0.77
C VAL A 7 4.56 -20.61 -0.30
N LEU A 8 4.18 -20.98 -1.53
CA LEU A 8 3.93 -20.00 -2.61
C LEU A 8 2.77 -19.05 -2.26
N ALA A 9 1.63 -19.57 -1.78
CA ALA A 9 0.48 -18.75 -1.39
C ALA A 9 0.79 -17.81 -0.21
N GLY A 10 1.57 -18.27 0.77
CA GLY A 10 2.04 -17.44 1.88
C GLY A 10 2.97 -16.31 1.41
N THR A 11 3.89 -16.60 0.48
CA THR A 11 4.76 -15.57 -0.12
C THR A 11 4.00 -14.58 -1.00
N THR A 12 2.89 -14.97 -1.62
CA THR A 12 2.06 -14.04 -2.40
C THR A 12 1.35 -13.04 -1.50
N VAL A 13 0.89 -13.43 -0.31
CA VAL A 13 0.21 -12.54 0.65
C VAL A 13 1.20 -11.64 1.40
N LEU A 14 2.33 -12.20 1.82
CA LEU A 14 3.49 -11.43 2.32
C LEU A 14 3.96 -10.44 1.27
N GLY A 15 4.06 -10.90 0.03
CA GLY A 15 4.31 -10.11 -1.16
C GLY A 15 3.21 -9.08 -1.37
N PHE A 16 1.93 -9.37 -1.16
CA PHE A 16 0.83 -8.45 -1.43
C PHE A 16 0.75 -7.32 -0.41
N LEU A 17 0.93 -7.60 0.88
CA LEU A 17 0.92 -6.56 1.93
C LEU A 17 2.20 -5.72 1.90
N THR A 18 3.36 -6.33 1.65
CA THR A 18 4.59 -5.56 1.41
C THR A 18 4.58 -4.86 0.05
N SER A 19 3.92 -5.40 -0.96
CA SER A 19 3.74 -4.73 -2.26
C SER A 19 2.69 -3.64 -2.18
N ILE A 20 1.64 -3.73 -1.38
CA ILE A 20 0.72 -2.62 -1.10
C ILE A 20 1.50 -1.52 -0.38
N TRP A 21 2.27 -1.87 0.65
CA TRP A 21 3.11 -0.91 1.36
C TRP A 21 4.18 -0.27 0.44
N LEU A 22 4.89 -1.07 -0.36
CA LEU A 22 5.89 -0.58 -1.33
C LEU A 22 5.28 0.08 -2.56
N TYR A 23 4.04 -0.23 -2.95
CA TYR A 23 3.33 0.36 -4.08
C TYR A 23 2.73 1.70 -3.70
N LEU A 24 2.19 1.83 -2.48
CA LEU A 24 1.79 3.13 -1.93
C LEU A 24 3.01 4.04 -1.76
N ASP A 25 4.15 3.50 -1.28
CA ASP A 25 5.44 4.21 -1.16
C ASP A 25 6.02 4.57 -2.55
N ASN A 26 5.95 3.68 -3.55
CA ASN A 26 6.42 3.97 -4.91
C ASN A 26 5.47 4.86 -5.70
N SER A 27 4.15 4.79 -5.49
CA SER A 27 3.19 5.62 -6.21
C SER A 27 3.22 7.04 -5.70
N SER A 28 3.37 7.26 -4.38
CA SER A 28 3.59 8.59 -3.82
C SER A 28 4.91 9.17 -4.34
N LEU A 29 5.99 8.39 -4.36
CA LEU A 29 7.27 8.85 -4.95
C LEU A 29 7.19 9.11 -6.46
N ARG A 30 6.37 8.37 -7.20
CA ARG A 30 6.16 8.60 -8.64
C ARG A 30 5.24 9.78 -8.92
N GLU A 31 4.23 10.00 -8.10
CA GLU A 31 3.36 11.17 -8.17
C GLU A 31 4.13 12.42 -7.75
N GLU A 32 4.97 12.38 -6.70
CA GLU A 32 5.88 13.47 -6.32
C GLU A 32 6.93 13.78 -7.40
N VAL A 33 7.51 12.75 -8.02
CA VAL A 33 8.44 12.95 -9.15
C VAL A 33 7.72 13.46 -10.38
N ALA A 34 6.51 12.98 -10.67
CA ALA A 34 5.70 13.47 -11.80
C ALA A 34 5.25 14.91 -11.57
N GLU A 35 4.82 15.27 -10.36
CA GLU A 35 4.40 16.61 -9.96
C GLU A 35 5.60 17.56 -9.96
N GLN A 36 6.79 17.15 -9.49
CA GLN A 36 8.01 17.96 -9.64
C GLN A 36 8.41 18.13 -11.11
N THR A 37 8.29 17.08 -11.93
CA THR A 37 8.61 17.15 -13.36
C THR A 37 7.61 18.04 -14.10
N GLU A 38 6.32 17.98 -13.75
CA GLU A 38 5.29 18.88 -14.26
C GLU A 38 5.46 20.31 -13.75
N THR A 39 5.89 20.52 -12.50
CA THR A 39 6.17 21.86 -11.95
C THR A 39 7.36 22.51 -12.66
N ILE A 40 8.39 21.74 -12.98
CA ILE A 40 9.55 22.15 -13.79
C ILE A 40 9.16 22.40 -15.26
N ALA A 41 8.20 21.62 -15.79
CA ALA A 41 7.70 21.79 -17.15
C ALA A 41 6.67 22.94 -17.31
N ALA A 42 5.91 23.23 -16.26
CA ALA A 42 4.88 24.28 -16.21
C ALA A 42 5.48 25.65 -15.85
N ASN A 43 6.56 25.67 -15.09
CA ASN A 43 7.44 26.83 -14.90
C ASN A 43 8.84 26.50 -15.42
N PRO A 44 9.03 26.39 -16.75
CA PRO A 44 10.37 26.30 -17.29
C PRO A 44 11.15 27.53 -16.81
N PRO A 45 12.43 27.41 -16.42
CA PRO A 45 13.24 28.58 -16.08
C PRO A 45 13.12 29.58 -17.22
N ARG A 46 12.60 30.77 -16.89
CA ARG A 46 12.26 31.83 -17.84
C ARG A 46 13.45 32.04 -18.78
N ASN A 47 13.28 31.75 -20.06
CA ASN A 47 14.19 32.21 -21.11
C ASN A 47 14.21 33.74 -21.04
N THR A 48 15.24 34.31 -20.41
CA THR A 48 15.47 35.75 -20.43
C THR A 48 16.18 36.11 -21.73
N GLU A 49 15.41 36.11 -22.82
CA GLU A 49 15.87 36.62 -24.12
C GLU A 49 16.02 38.16 -24.16
N ASP A 50 15.60 38.88 -23.10
CA ASP A 50 15.74 40.34 -22.98
C ASP A 50 16.70 40.78 -21.86
N ASP A 51 17.70 39.96 -21.50
CA ASP A 51 18.71 40.39 -20.52
C ASP A 51 19.83 41.19 -21.19
N ALA A 52 19.91 42.49 -20.86
CA ALA A 52 20.98 43.42 -21.24
C ALA A 52 22.41 42.92 -20.87
N TRP A 53 22.51 41.87 -20.06
CA TRP A 53 23.74 41.16 -19.72
C TRP A 53 24.30 40.28 -20.85
N LEU A 54 23.46 39.79 -21.77
CA LEU A 54 23.90 38.95 -22.91
C LEU A 54 24.67 39.75 -23.97
N GLU A 55 24.34 41.04 -24.14
CA GLU A 55 25.07 41.98 -25.00
C GLU A 55 26.46 42.33 -24.42
N ALA A 56 26.59 42.39 -23.10
CA ALA A 56 27.88 42.59 -22.42
C ALA A 56 28.80 41.37 -22.58
N ALA A 57 28.25 40.15 -22.56
CA ALA A 57 29.00 38.90 -22.72
C ALA A 57 29.60 38.71 -24.13
N LYS A 58 28.90 39.14 -25.19
CA LYS A 58 29.40 39.07 -26.58
C LYS A 58 30.64 39.93 -26.83
N ARG A 59 30.90 40.96 -26.01
CA ARG A 59 32.06 41.86 -26.12
C ARG A 59 33.33 41.36 -25.43
N SER A 60 33.23 40.33 -24.58
CA SER A 60 34.38 39.81 -23.84
C SER A 60 34.77 38.44 -24.38
N GLY A 61 35.88 38.40 -25.13
CA GLY A 61 36.33 37.24 -25.88
C GLY A 61 36.66 36.00 -25.05
N LYS A 62 36.52 34.83 -25.70
CA LYS A 62 37.04 33.49 -25.37
C LYS A 62 37.26 33.23 -23.87
N ILE A 63 36.20 32.79 -23.20
CA ILE A 63 36.33 32.17 -21.88
C ILE A 63 36.85 30.74 -22.06
N ASP A 64 38.02 30.47 -21.48
CA ASP A 64 38.64 29.15 -21.42
C ASP A 64 37.87 28.26 -20.43
N PHE A 65 37.15 27.27 -20.95
CA PHE A 65 36.30 26.34 -20.19
C PHE A 65 37.07 25.43 -19.21
N LYS A 66 38.41 25.52 -19.14
CA LYS A 66 39.21 24.79 -18.14
C LYS A 66 39.22 25.41 -16.74
N LYS A 67 38.60 26.58 -16.55
CA LYS A 67 38.46 27.25 -15.23
C LYS A 67 37.02 27.26 -14.69
N ILE A 68 36.19 26.28 -15.05
CA ILE A 68 34.88 26.10 -14.43
C ILE A 68 35.11 25.67 -12.96
N THR A 69 34.70 26.55 -12.05
CA THR A 69 34.53 26.29 -10.62
C THR A 69 33.81 24.96 -10.38
N PRO A 70 34.12 24.23 -9.28
CA PRO A 70 33.51 22.93 -9.05
C PRO A 70 31.98 23.05 -9.07
N ALA A 71 31.32 22.08 -9.69
CA ALA A 71 29.87 21.96 -9.71
C ALA A 71 29.32 22.16 -8.28
N PRO A 72 28.18 22.86 -8.11
CA PRO A 72 27.59 23.06 -6.80
C PRO A 72 27.44 21.70 -6.12
N THR A 73 28.20 21.50 -5.04
CA THR A 73 28.09 20.31 -4.21
C THR A 73 26.67 20.27 -3.68
N LEU A 74 25.92 19.23 -4.07
CA LEU A 74 24.71 18.84 -3.36
C LEU A 74 25.07 18.79 -1.87
N PRO A 75 24.21 19.32 -0.97
CA PRO A 75 24.45 19.20 0.46
C PRO A 75 24.78 17.74 0.74
N ALA A 76 25.90 17.50 1.42
CA ALA A 76 26.42 16.15 1.67
C ALA A 76 25.24 15.29 2.06
N GLY A 77 24.89 14.33 1.19
CA GLY A 77 23.66 13.54 1.35
C GLY A 77 23.69 13.04 2.78
N GLN A 78 22.72 13.47 3.59
CA GLN A 78 22.69 13.08 5.00
C GLN A 78 22.83 11.56 5.00
N THR A 79 23.97 11.06 5.46
CA THR A 79 24.21 9.64 5.66
C THR A 79 23.41 9.26 6.88
N GLU A 80 22.09 9.30 6.72
CA GLU A 80 21.16 8.73 7.67
C GLU A 80 21.48 7.25 7.71
N HIS A 81 21.89 6.76 8.88
CA HIS A 81 22.14 5.35 9.04
C HIS A 81 20.82 4.59 8.83
N ARG A 82 20.93 3.39 8.25
CA ARG A 82 19.78 2.53 7.96
C ARG A 82 18.92 2.26 9.22
N LEU A 83 19.51 2.30 10.40
CA LEU A 83 18.81 2.13 11.68
C LEU A 83 17.98 3.38 12.03
N ASP A 84 18.55 4.57 11.93
CA ASP A 84 17.85 5.83 12.21
C ASP A 84 16.61 6.00 11.32
N ARG A 85 16.75 5.68 10.02
CA ARG A 85 15.63 5.68 9.08
C ARG A 85 14.51 4.73 9.50
N ARG A 86 14.85 3.57 10.07
CA ARG A 86 13.87 2.58 10.52
C ARG A 86 13.14 3.05 11.76
N VAL A 87 13.86 3.66 12.71
CA VAL A 87 13.28 4.23 13.93
C VAL A 87 12.31 5.34 13.56
N ARG A 88 12.75 6.33 12.76
CA ARG A 88 11.89 7.42 12.31
C ARG A 88 10.62 6.94 11.63
N ARG A 89 10.71 5.97 10.70
CA ARG A 89 9.53 5.40 10.04
C ARG A 89 8.57 4.71 11.01
N THR A 90 9.10 4.10 12.07
CA THR A 90 8.27 3.46 13.11
C THR A 90 7.55 4.53 13.92
N GLU A 91 8.24 5.62 14.27
CA GLU A 91 7.64 6.77 14.96
C GLU A 91 6.58 7.49 14.11
N GLU A 92 6.86 7.72 12.82
CA GLU A 92 5.90 8.27 11.86
C GLU A 92 4.66 7.38 11.73
N PHE A 93 4.84 6.06 11.65
CA PHE A 93 3.74 5.10 11.61
C PHE A 93 2.95 5.09 12.92
N ALA A 94 3.62 5.15 14.07
CA ALA A 94 2.99 5.26 15.37
C ALA A 94 2.18 6.56 15.52
N ALA A 95 2.69 7.68 15.01
CA ALA A 95 1.97 8.96 15.04
C ALA A 95 0.68 8.93 14.20
N LEU A 96 0.70 8.20 13.08
CA LEU A 96 -0.46 8.09 12.19
C LEU A 96 -1.47 7.03 12.65
N PHE A 97 -1.02 5.85 13.05
CA PHE A 97 -1.89 4.69 13.29
C PHE A 97 -1.91 4.22 14.76
N GLY A 98 -0.97 4.68 15.57
CA GLY A 98 -0.99 4.47 17.01
C GLY A 98 -2.03 5.34 17.71
N ARG A 99 -2.40 4.92 18.91
CA ARG A 99 -3.18 5.70 19.88
C ARG A 99 -2.27 6.73 20.56
N LEU A 100 -2.71 7.98 20.62
CA LEU A 100 -2.03 9.07 21.32
C LEU A 100 -2.32 9.02 22.83
N GLU A 101 -1.50 9.70 23.62
CA GLU A 101 -1.68 9.76 25.07
C GLU A 101 -3.03 10.40 25.43
N GLY A 102 -3.85 9.69 26.22
CA GLY A 102 -5.17 10.15 26.63
C GLY A 102 -6.26 10.10 25.55
N GLU A 103 -5.94 9.69 24.31
CA GLU A 103 -6.90 9.57 23.20
C GLU A 103 -7.91 8.45 23.50
N THR A 104 -9.21 8.67 23.25
CA THR A 104 -10.23 7.60 23.32
C THR A 104 -10.23 6.74 22.06
N GLU A 105 -10.93 5.60 22.07
CA GLU A 105 -11.06 4.77 20.86
C GLU A 105 -11.81 5.52 19.75
N GLU A 106 -12.83 6.29 20.10
CA GLU A 106 -13.60 7.10 19.16
C GLU A 106 -12.74 8.19 18.52
N GLN A 107 -11.95 8.91 19.32
CA GLN A 107 -11.03 9.95 18.82
C GLN A 107 -9.96 9.34 17.88
N TRP A 108 -9.43 8.18 18.23
CA TRP A 108 -8.51 7.44 17.36
C TRP A 108 -9.19 7.05 16.04
N LYS A 109 -10.43 6.53 16.08
CA LYS A 109 -11.18 6.16 14.87
C LYS A 109 -11.45 7.36 13.98
N GLU A 110 -11.87 8.50 14.53
CA GLU A 110 -12.11 9.73 13.77
C GLU A 110 -10.87 10.19 13.00
N ARG A 111 -9.68 10.02 13.60
CA ARG A 111 -8.40 10.40 12.99
C ARG A 111 -7.91 9.39 11.96
N VAL A 112 -8.01 8.09 12.25
CA VAL A 112 -7.38 7.02 11.47
C VAL A 112 -8.27 6.51 10.34
N THR A 113 -9.59 6.45 10.55
CA THR A 113 -10.54 5.90 9.56
C THR A 113 -10.46 6.60 8.20
N PRO A 114 -10.40 7.95 8.11
CA PRO A 114 -10.26 8.63 6.82
C PRO A 114 -8.95 8.27 6.10
N LEU A 115 -7.86 8.06 6.85
CA LEU A 115 -6.56 7.68 6.28
C LEU A 115 -6.59 6.27 5.69
N ILE A 116 -7.21 5.32 6.40
CA ILE A 116 -7.43 3.96 5.91
C ILE A 116 -8.28 3.98 4.64
N ALA A 117 -9.41 4.68 4.67
CA ALA A 117 -10.33 4.76 3.54
C ALA A 117 -9.65 5.39 2.30
N ALA A 118 -8.91 6.48 2.50
CA ALA A 118 -8.17 7.15 1.43
C ALA A 118 -7.07 6.25 0.85
N GLY A 119 -6.26 5.60 1.70
CA GLY A 119 -5.19 4.71 1.27
C GLY A 119 -5.68 3.49 0.49
N LEU A 120 -6.92 3.04 0.73
CA LEU A 120 -7.51 1.89 0.06
C LEU A 120 -8.35 2.23 -1.17
N MET A 121 -8.74 3.49 -1.36
CA MET A 121 -9.69 3.89 -2.41
C MET A 121 -9.29 3.37 -3.80
N LYS A 122 -8.05 3.62 -4.24
CA LYS A 122 -7.56 3.20 -5.56
C LYS A 122 -7.52 1.67 -5.70
N ALA A 123 -7.14 0.98 -4.62
CA ALA A 123 -7.12 -0.48 -4.61
C ALA A 123 -8.55 -1.06 -4.67
N ARG A 124 -9.50 -0.50 -3.91
CA ARG A 124 -10.91 -0.91 -3.95
C ARG A 124 -11.52 -0.71 -5.33
N LEU A 125 -11.30 0.45 -5.97
CA LEU A 125 -11.77 0.69 -7.33
C LEU A 125 -11.20 -0.35 -8.31
N ARG A 126 -9.87 -0.53 -8.33
CA ARG A 126 -9.19 -1.51 -9.18
C ARG A 126 -9.73 -2.92 -8.99
N THR A 127 -9.86 -3.35 -7.73
CA THR A 127 -10.23 -4.73 -7.41
C THR A 127 -11.71 -5.01 -7.67
N ASN A 128 -12.59 -4.04 -7.47
CA ASN A 128 -14.00 -4.15 -7.86
C ASN A 128 -14.17 -4.19 -9.38
N ASP A 129 -13.42 -3.38 -10.14
CA ASP A 129 -13.41 -3.45 -11.60
C ASP A 129 -12.88 -4.79 -12.11
N ASN A 130 -11.76 -5.26 -11.55
CA ASN A 130 -11.19 -6.57 -11.89
C ASN A 130 -12.18 -7.70 -11.59
N ARG A 131 -12.87 -7.64 -10.44
CA ARG A 131 -13.91 -8.61 -10.08
C ARG A 131 -15.03 -8.61 -11.11
N ARG A 132 -15.57 -7.43 -11.44
CA ARG A 132 -16.65 -7.29 -12.43
C ARG A 132 -16.25 -7.89 -13.78
N ILE A 133 -15.06 -7.53 -14.29
CA ILE A 133 -14.54 -8.04 -15.57
C ILE A 133 -14.34 -9.57 -15.51
N ALA A 134 -13.84 -10.10 -14.40
CA ALA A 134 -13.63 -11.52 -14.21
C ALA A 134 -14.95 -12.30 -14.17
N GLU A 135 -15.94 -11.78 -13.43
CA GLU A 135 -17.29 -12.36 -13.33
C GLU A 135 -17.99 -12.38 -14.70
N GLU A 136 -17.89 -11.29 -15.47
CA GLU A 136 -18.41 -11.21 -16.83
C GLU A 136 -17.76 -12.26 -17.75
N LYS A 137 -16.43 -12.39 -17.73
CA LYS A 137 -15.70 -13.39 -18.53
C LYS A 137 -16.02 -14.83 -18.12
N ALA A 138 -16.14 -15.09 -16.83
CA ALA A 138 -16.46 -16.39 -16.27
C ALA A 138 -17.97 -16.70 -16.33
N LYS A 139 -18.79 -15.78 -16.84
CA LYS A 139 -20.25 -15.90 -16.92
C LYS A 139 -20.86 -16.29 -15.57
N VAL A 140 -20.39 -15.63 -14.50
CA VAL A 140 -20.92 -15.80 -13.15
C VAL A 140 -22.35 -15.26 -13.14
N THR A 141 -23.29 -16.05 -12.61
CA THR A 141 -24.70 -15.61 -12.55
C THR A 141 -24.92 -14.66 -11.38
N PRO A 142 -25.99 -13.82 -11.42
CA PRO A 142 -26.31 -12.94 -10.30
C PRO A 142 -26.50 -13.68 -8.97
N GLU A 143 -27.03 -14.90 -9.00
CA GLU A 143 -27.19 -15.74 -7.82
C GLU A 143 -25.82 -16.20 -7.27
N GLN A 144 -24.87 -16.54 -8.15
CA GLN A 144 -23.51 -16.89 -7.75
C GLN A 144 -22.78 -15.67 -7.17
N THR A 145 -22.88 -14.49 -7.80
CA THR A 145 -22.31 -13.23 -7.26
C THR A 145 -22.84 -12.94 -5.86
N LYS A 146 -24.16 -13.04 -5.67
CA LYS A 146 -24.78 -12.84 -4.34
C LYS A 146 -24.31 -13.86 -3.31
N ALA A 147 -24.17 -15.13 -3.70
CA ALA A 147 -23.65 -16.16 -2.81
C ALA A 147 -22.18 -15.93 -2.44
N ILE A 148 -21.38 -15.42 -3.39
CA ILE A 148 -19.99 -15.01 -3.13
C ILE A 148 -19.98 -13.86 -2.13
N ASP A 149 -20.80 -12.82 -2.32
CA ASP A 149 -20.85 -11.66 -1.40
C ASP A 149 -21.19 -12.10 0.03
N GLN A 150 -22.19 -12.97 0.19
CA GLN A 150 -22.56 -13.53 1.49
C GLN A 150 -21.43 -14.36 2.12
N ALA A 151 -20.69 -15.12 1.31
CA ALA A 151 -19.52 -15.85 1.80
C ALA A 151 -18.40 -14.89 2.24
N MET A 152 -18.22 -13.78 1.51
CA MET A 152 -17.22 -12.77 1.84
C MET A 152 -17.54 -12.01 3.12
N ASP A 153 -18.81 -11.72 3.41
CA ASP A 153 -19.20 -11.06 4.67
C ASP A 153 -18.67 -11.81 5.90
N LYS A 154 -18.77 -13.14 5.87
CA LYS A 154 -18.22 -13.98 6.94
C LYS A 154 -16.69 -13.93 6.97
N VAL A 155 -16.04 -14.01 5.81
CA VAL A 155 -14.56 -13.95 5.71
C VAL A 155 -14.06 -12.61 6.24
N TYR A 156 -14.76 -11.50 5.97
CA TYR A 156 -14.42 -10.19 6.47
C TYR A 156 -14.59 -10.08 7.98
N ALA A 157 -15.65 -10.66 8.56
CA ALA A 157 -15.82 -10.74 9.99
C ALA A 157 -14.65 -11.51 10.66
N ASP A 158 -14.35 -12.72 10.15
CA ASP A 158 -13.25 -13.55 10.67
C ASP A 158 -11.89 -12.84 10.56
N LEU A 159 -11.66 -12.14 9.44
CA LEU A 159 -10.45 -11.35 9.19
C LEU A 159 -10.31 -10.20 10.18
N LEU A 160 -11.37 -9.42 10.39
CA LEU A 160 -11.36 -8.29 11.31
C LEU A 160 -11.18 -8.75 12.76
N ASP A 161 -11.90 -9.79 13.18
CA ASP A 161 -11.78 -10.34 14.53
C ASP A 161 -10.35 -10.83 14.79
N TYR A 162 -9.76 -11.54 13.82
CA TYR A 162 -8.38 -12.00 13.90
C TYR A 162 -7.37 -10.84 13.93
N THR A 163 -7.59 -9.81 13.12
CA THR A 163 -6.74 -8.60 13.08
C THR A 163 -6.81 -7.83 14.40
N ASN A 164 -8.03 -7.59 14.90
CA ASN A 164 -8.26 -6.89 16.17
C ASN A 164 -7.63 -7.63 17.35
N LYS A 165 -7.75 -8.97 17.36
CA LYS A 165 -7.04 -9.78 18.35
C LYS A 165 -5.52 -9.61 18.26
N SER A 166 -4.97 -9.67 17.05
CA SER A 166 -3.51 -9.55 16.82
C SER A 166 -2.98 -8.16 17.19
N VAL A 167 -3.77 -7.10 16.96
CA VAL A 167 -3.47 -5.74 17.42
C VAL A 167 -3.48 -5.66 18.95
N LYS A 168 -4.53 -6.20 19.58
CA LYS A 168 -4.67 -6.21 21.05
C LYS A 168 -3.56 -7.00 21.75
N ASP A 169 -3.16 -8.12 21.16
CA ASP A 169 -2.10 -9.00 21.68
C ASP A 169 -0.68 -8.42 21.41
N GLY A 170 -0.57 -7.27 20.73
CA GLY A 170 0.70 -6.61 20.42
C GLY A 170 1.50 -7.30 19.29
N GLN A 171 0.90 -8.25 18.58
CA GLN A 171 1.50 -8.87 17.39
C GLN A 171 1.58 -7.88 16.23
N LEU A 172 0.59 -7.00 16.12
CA LEU A 172 0.54 -5.89 15.17
C LEU A 172 0.62 -4.56 15.91
N SER A 173 1.79 -4.27 16.50
CA SER A 173 2.04 -3.01 17.18
C SER A 173 2.42 -1.91 16.18
N PRO A 174 1.82 -0.70 16.26
CA PRO A 174 2.29 0.45 15.51
C PRO A 174 3.53 1.11 16.14
N TYR A 175 3.83 0.80 17.41
CA TYR A 175 4.90 1.45 18.18
C TYR A 175 6.25 0.73 18.05
N GLU A 176 6.23 -0.56 17.74
CA GLU A 176 7.45 -1.35 17.64
C GLU A 176 7.33 -2.42 16.56
N ARG A 177 8.47 -2.79 15.99
CA ARG A 177 8.53 -3.82 14.96
C ARG A 177 8.57 -5.21 15.57
N ASN A 178 7.41 -5.84 15.71
CA ASN A 178 7.30 -7.24 16.13
C ASN A 178 7.31 -8.19 14.91
N VAL A 179 8.50 -8.55 14.40
CA VAL A 179 8.61 -9.41 13.21
C VAL A 179 8.02 -10.81 13.44
N ALA A 180 8.21 -11.38 14.62
CA ALA A 180 7.66 -12.69 14.96
C ALA A 180 6.13 -12.66 14.99
N GLY A 181 5.54 -11.68 15.68
CA GLY A 181 4.09 -11.48 15.71
C GLY A 181 3.50 -11.20 14.31
N TRP A 182 4.22 -10.46 13.48
CA TRP A 182 3.79 -10.21 12.10
C TRP A 182 3.83 -11.46 11.21
N LEU A 183 4.83 -12.33 11.40
CA LEU A 183 4.91 -13.63 10.71
C LEU A 183 3.79 -14.58 11.18
N ASP A 184 3.50 -14.61 12.48
CA ASP A 184 2.40 -15.40 13.03
C ASP A 184 1.05 -14.92 12.50
N TYR A 185 0.84 -13.60 12.47
CA TYR A 185 -0.33 -12.98 11.86
C TYR A 185 -0.47 -13.35 10.37
N ALA A 186 0.61 -13.21 9.59
CA ALA A 186 0.61 -13.59 8.17
C ALA A 186 0.30 -15.08 7.96
N GLY A 187 0.79 -15.95 8.85
CA GLY A 187 0.47 -17.37 8.86
C GLY A 187 -1.03 -17.63 9.09
N GLY A 188 -1.64 -16.95 10.07
CA GLY A 188 -3.07 -17.05 10.35
C GLY A 188 -3.94 -16.51 9.21
N LEU A 189 -3.57 -15.38 8.61
CA LEU A 189 -4.22 -14.85 7.41
C LEU A 189 -4.23 -15.86 6.24
N GLY A 190 -3.13 -16.57 6.04
CA GLY A 190 -3.06 -17.63 5.04
C GLY A 190 -4.10 -18.73 5.26
N GLY A 191 -4.45 -19.03 6.52
CA GLY A 191 -5.54 -19.95 6.86
C GLY A 191 -6.92 -19.41 6.45
N ILE A 192 -7.21 -18.15 6.78
CA ILE A 192 -8.47 -17.48 6.43
C ILE A 192 -8.66 -17.43 4.91
N LEU A 193 -7.61 -17.03 4.17
CA LEU A 193 -7.66 -16.95 2.72
C LEU A 193 -7.87 -18.31 2.04
N ASN A 194 -7.21 -19.36 2.54
CA ASN A 194 -7.44 -20.72 2.03
C ASN A 194 -8.89 -21.17 2.25
N ASN A 195 -9.48 -20.84 3.41
CA ASN A 195 -10.88 -21.15 3.70
C ASN A 195 -11.83 -20.36 2.79
N ALA A 196 -11.54 -19.07 2.55
CA ALA A 196 -12.30 -18.23 1.63
C ALA A 196 -12.28 -18.81 0.21
N GLN A 197 -11.10 -19.14 -0.31
CA GLN A 197 -10.95 -19.76 -1.63
C GLN A 197 -11.68 -21.10 -1.72
N GLY A 198 -11.62 -21.92 -0.67
CA GLY A 198 -12.37 -23.17 -0.60
C GLY A 198 -13.89 -22.94 -0.66
N THR A 199 -14.39 -21.95 0.09
CA THR A 199 -15.83 -21.60 0.10
C THR A 199 -16.29 -21.11 -1.26
N ILE A 200 -15.54 -20.22 -1.91
CA ILE A 200 -15.84 -19.73 -3.26
C ILE A 200 -15.82 -20.88 -4.27
N GLY A 201 -14.89 -21.83 -4.13
CA GLY A 201 -14.82 -23.02 -4.96
C GLY A 201 -16.02 -23.96 -4.82
N THR A 202 -16.88 -23.78 -3.81
CA THR A 202 -18.17 -24.50 -3.71
C THR A 202 -19.31 -23.79 -4.45
N ILE A 203 -19.15 -22.49 -4.76
CA ILE A 203 -20.15 -21.65 -5.44
C ILE A 203 -19.89 -21.62 -6.95
N LEU A 204 -18.62 -21.48 -7.33
CA LEU A 204 -18.17 -21.39 -8.71
C LEU A 204 -17.72 -22.75 -9.24
N LYS A 205 -18.04 -23.03 -10.51
CA LYS A 205 -17.49 -24.21 -11.18
C LYS A 205 -15.97 -24.05 -11.34
N PRO A 206 -15.20 -25.15 -11.36
CA PRO A 206 -13.74 -25.09 -11.57
C PRO A 206 -13.34 -24.32 -12.84
N GLU A 207 -14.12 -24.44 -13.92
CA GLU A 207 -13.90 -23.70 -15.16
C GLU A 207 -14.08 -22.19 -14.99
N GLN A 208 -15.10 -21.76 -14.22
CA GLN A 208 -15.33 -20.35 -13.91
C GLN A 208 -14.17 -19.80 -13.07
N MET A 209 -13.75 -20.54 -12.05
CA MET A 209 -12.57 -20.19 -11.23
C MET A 209 -11.33 -20.00 -12.09
N LYS A 210 -11.06 -20.93 -13.02
CA LYS A 210 -9.92 -20.82 -13.95
C LYS A 210 -10.03 -19.57 -14.82
N VAL A 211 -11.19 -19.28 -15.39
CA VAL A 211 -11.39 -18.10 -16.24
C VAL A 211 -11.19 -16.80 -15.45
N MET A 212 -11.62 -16.75 -14.19
CA MET A 212 -11.36 -15.60 -13.33
C MET A 212 -9.86 -15.40 -13.10
N TYR A 213 -9.10 -16.44 -12.77
CA TYR A 213 -7.64 -16.34 -12.62
C TYR A 213 -6.94 -15.95 -13.93
N ASP A 214 -7.33 -16.55 -15.06
CA ASP A 214 -6.78 -16.23 -16.39
C ASP A 214 -7.08 -14.77 -16.79
N SER A 215 -8.09 -14.14 -16.19
CA SER A 215 -8.40 -12.72 -16.38
C SER A 215 -7.52 -11.76 -15.56
N GLY A 216 -6.67 -12.29 -14.69
CA GLY A 216 -5.83 -11.53 -13.77
C GLY A 216 -6.49 -11.17 -12.45
N PHE A 217 -7.63 -11.79 -12.12
CA PHE A 217 -8.34 -11.54 -10.86
C PHE A 217 -7.83 -12.45 -9.74
N GLU A 218 -7.48 -11.85 -8.62
CA GLU A 218 -6.95 -12.53 -7.44
C GLU A 218 -7.84 -12.28 -6.21
N TRP A 219 -8.38 -13.36 -5.64
CA TRP A 219 -9.26 -13.30 -4.47
C TRP A 219 -8.57 -12.69 -3.24
N GLY A 220 -7.29 -12.98 -3.03
CA GLY A 220 -6.54 -12.43 -1.90
C GLY A 220 -6.36 -10.91 -2.00
N GLU A 221 -6.14 -10.40 -3.22
CA GLU A 221 -6.08 -8.97 -3.49
C GLU A 221 -7.44 -8.30 -3.26
N TYR A 222 -8.50 -8.92 -3.78
CA TYR A 222 -9.87 -8.43 -3.62
C TYR A 222 -10.25 -8.34 -2.13
N LEU A 223 -10.04 -9.43 -1.39
CA LEU A 223 -10.30 -9.51 0.04
C LEU A 223 -9.48 -8.48 0.83
N GLY A 224 -8.19 -8.37 0.53
CA GLY A 224 -7.29 -7.43 1.20
C GLY A 224 -7.66 -5.96 0.96
N ALA A 225 -8.20 -5.61 -0.20
CA ALA A 225 -8.60 -4.23 -0.48
C ALA A 225 -10.01 -3.89 0.04
N ASN A 226 -10.95 -4.83 -0.03
CA ASN A 226 -12.36 -4.59 0.23
C ASN A 226 -12.82 -4.99 1.63
N ALA A 227 -11.95 -5.57 2.47
CA ALA A 227 -12.28 -5.76 3.87
C ALA A 227 -12.62 -4.41 4.55
N PRO A 228 -13.52 -4.41 5.55
CA PRO A 228 -13.97 -3.19 6.22
C PRO A 228 -12.95 -2.75 7.29
N TRP A 229 -11.74 -2.43 6.85
CA TRP A 229 -10.62 -2.04 7.72
C TRP A 229 -10.90 -0.82 8.58
N GLU A 230 -11.87 0.00 8.20
CA GLU A 230 -12.42 1.11 9.00
C GLU A 230 -13.04 0.65 10.32
N ALA A 231 -13.39 -0.64 10.45
CA ALA A 231 -13.91 -1.24 11.67
C ALA A 231 -12.82 -1.83 12.58
N ILE A 232 -11.53 -1.67 12.25
CA ILE A 232 -10.43 -2.05 13.15
C ILE A 232 -10.55 -1.29 14.49
N GLY A 233 -10.28 -1.99 15.59
CA GLY A 233 -10.20 -1.41 16.92
C GLY A 233 -8.88 -0.71 17.18
N ALA A 234 -8.90 0.30 18.06
CA ALA A 234 -7.69 1.04 18.41
C ALA A 234 -6.62 0.10 19.02
N PRO A 235 -5.33 0.31 18.69
CA PRO A 235 -4.25 -0.38 19.38
C PRO A 235 -4.22 0.01 20.87
N PRO A 236 -3.64 -0.84 21.74
CA PRO A 236 -3.33 -0.46 23.12
C PRO A 236 -2.51 0.84 23.16
N PRO A 237 -2.61 1.67 24.22
CA PRO A 237 -1.77 2.86 24.35
C PRO A 237 -0.27 2.48 24.41
N PRO A 238 0.63 3.41 24.05
CA PRO A 238 2.08 3.18 24.17
C PRO A 238 2.45 2.87 25.63
N LYS A 239 3.44 1.98 25.82
CA LYS A 239 3.96 1.61 27.14
C LYS A 239 4.96 2.62 27.67
#